data_AF-A0A1X3DK38-F1
#
_entry.id   AF-A0A1X3DK38-F1
#
_cell.length_a   1.000
_cell.length_b   1.000
_cell.length_c   1.000
_cell.angle_alpha   90.00
_cell.angle_beta   90.00
_cell.angle_gamma   90.00
#
_symmetry.space_group_name_H-M   'P 1'
#
loop_
_entity.id
_entity.type
_entity.pdbx_description
1 polymer ?
#
loop_
_entity_poly.entity_id
_entity_poly.type
_entity_poly.pdbx_seq_one_letter_code
_entity_poly.pdbx_strand_id
1 'polypeptide(L)'
;MIKQFEIHGGVKKELQAYLDARNTDLKTAMDSEERNREVAAIIHNGLPAMVRKIYSLEKMQKFFWEKKDLMVEFVAARLNAADKKNKGSKNTHQKKR
;
A
#
# COMPACT_ATOMS: atom_id res chain seq x y z
N MET A 1 -1.19 2.18 16.73
CA MET A 1 -0.28 2.99 15.89
C MET A 1 -0.20 2.58 14.41
N ILE A 2 -0.49 1.33 13.99
CA ILE A 2 -0.61 0.96 12.56
C ILE A 2 -1.93 1.44 11.89
N LYS A 3 -2.96 1.78 12.69
CA LYS A 3 -4.27 2.23 12.17
C LYS A 3 -4.21 3.52 11.32
N GLN A 4 -3.15 4.32 11.40
CA GLN A 4 -3.01 5.57 10.63
C GLN A 4 -2.14 5.47 9.36
N PHE A 5 -1.64 4.27 9.01
CA PHE A 5 -0.84 4.13 7.78
C PHE A 5 -1.70 4.35 6.52
N GLU A 6 -1.57 5.51 5.88
CA GLU A 6 -2.20 5.76 4.59
C GLU A 6 -1.27 5.33 3.45
N ILE A 7 -1.79 4.49 2.56
CA ILE A 7 -1.15 4.25 1.26
C ILE A 7 -1.41 5.49 0.41
N HIS A 8 -0.35 6.27 0.16
CA HIS A 8 -0.41 7.40 -0.76
C HIS A 8 -0.73 6.92 -2.18
N GLY A 9 -1.38 7.79 -2.98
CA GLY A 9 -1.76 7.46 -4.35
C GLY A 9 -0.60 7.03 -5.26
N GLY A 10 0.63 7.51 -5.00
CA GLY A 10 1.84 7.07 -5.70
C GLY A 10 2.15 5.60 -5.47
N VAL A 11 2.15 5.18 -4.20
CA VAL A 11 2.38 3.78 -3.79
C VAL A 11 1.33 2.85 -4.38
N LYS A 12 0.06 3.28 -4.41
CA LYS A 12 -1.02 2.50 -5.05
C LYS A 12 -0.73 2.29 -6.55
N LYS A 13 -0.32 3.35 -7.27
CA LYS A 13 0.02 3.24 -8.69
C LYS A 13 1.23 2.36 -8.94
N GLU A 14 2.28 2.50 -8.13
CA GLU A 14 3.48 1.66 -8.23
C GLU A 14 3.17 0.19 -7.94
N LEU A 15 2.40 -0.08 -6.88
CA LEU A 15 1.99 -1.44 -6.54
C LEU A 15 1.08 -2.05 -7.63
N GLN A 16 0.14 -1.27 -8.17
CA GLN A 16 -0.72 -1.74 -9.26
C GLN A 16 0.11 -2.03 -10.52
N ALA A 17 1.02 -1.13 -10.91
CA ALA A 17 1.91 -1.34 -12.06
C ALA A 17 2.81 -2.57 -11.88
N TYR A 18 3.29 -2.81 -10.65
CA TYR A 18 4.07 -4.01 -10.31
C TYR A 18 3.26 -5.30 -10.51
N LEU A 19 2.01 -5.31 -10.06
CA LEU A 19 1.09 -6.45 -10.18
C LEU A 19 0.68 -6.68 -11.64
N ASP A 20 0.33 -5.62 -12.36
CA ASP A 20 -0.08 -5.66 -13.77
C ASP A 20 1.05 -6.16 -14.67
N ALA A 21 2.28 -5.66 -14.47
CA ALA A 21 3.46 -6.09 -15.23
C ALA A 21 3.79 -7.58 -15.06
N ARG A 22 3.38 -8.19 -13.95
CA ARG A 22 3.58 -9.61 -13.64
C ARG A 22 2.33 -10.46 -13.86
N ASN A 23 1.24 -9.84 -14.32
CA ASN A 23 -0.08 -10.46 -14.50
C ASN A 23 -0.51 -11.28 -13.25
N THR A 24 -0.38 -10.68 -12.07
CA THR A 24 -0.62 -11.35 -10.79
C THR A 24 -1.43 -10.46 -9.85
N ASP A 25 -2.11 -11.07 -8.88
CA ASP A 25 -2.80 -10.35 -7.81
C ASP A 25 -1.94 -10.24 -6.55
N LEU A 26 -2.35 -9.37 -5.62
CA LEU A 26 -1.63 -9.12 -4.38
C LEU A 26 -1.42 -10.39 -3.55
N LYS A 27 -2.42 -11.28 -3.49
CA LYS A 27 -2.33 -12.50 -2.67
C LYS A 27 -1.29 -13.44 -3.26
N THR A 28 -1.32 -13.66 -4.57
CA THR A 28 -0.32 -14.49 -5.26
C THR A 28 1.08 -13.87 -5.22
N ALA A 29 1.20 -12.55 -5.35
CA ALA A 29 2.48 -11.86 -5.18
C ALA A 29 3.04 -12.02 -3.76
N MET A 30 2.20 -11.97 -2.73
CA MET A 30 2.66 -12.09 -1.35
C MET A 30 2.91 -13.52 -0.87
N ASP A 31 2.54 -14.54 -1.65
CA ASP A 31 2.76 -15.95 -1.32
C ASP A 31 4.18 -16.44 -1.68
N SER A 32 4.86 -15.74 -2.61
CA SER A 32 6.28 -15.93 -2.88
C SER A 32 7.11 -14.98 -2.02
N GLU A 33 8.11 -15.49 -1.29
CA GLU A 33 8.94 -14.67 -0.40
C GLU A 33 9.67 -13.55 -1.16
N GLU A 34 10.19 -13.83 -2.35
CA GLU A 34 10.87 -12.84 -3.20
C GLU A 34 9.93 -11.69 -3.56
N ARG A 35 8.74 -12.02 -4.08
CA ARG A 35 7.74 -11.03 -4.49
C ARG A 35 7.13 -10.29 -3.30
N ASN A 36 6.95 -10.97 -2.16
CA ASN A 36 6.52 -10.36 -0.91
C ASN A 36 7.50 -9.28 -0.46
N ARG A 37 8.82 -9.54 -0.56
CA ARG A 37 9.86 -8.56 -0.25
C ARG A 37 9.83 -7.36 -1.21
N GLU A 38 9.54 -7.57 -2.50
CA GLU A 38 9.35 -6.49 -3.47
C GLU A 38 8.12 -5.63 -3.13
N VAL A 39 6.99 -6.25 -2.80
CA VAL A 39 5.77 -5.55 -2.35
C VAL A 39 6.04 -4.74 -1.09
N ALA A 40 6.75 -5.31 -0.12
CA ALA A 40 7.15 -4.59 1.10
C ALA A 40 8.04 -3.38 0.79
N ALA A 41 8.94 -3.48 -0.19
CA ALA A 41 9.79 -2.37 -0.61
C ALA A 41 9.01 -1.22 -1.24
N ILE A 42 8.04 -1.52 -2.11
CA ILE A 42 7.14 -0.52 -2.71
C ILE A 42 6.39 0.24 -1.62
N ILE A 43 5.84 -0.49 -0.64
CA ILE A 43 5.11 0.11 0.47
C ILE A 43 6.06 0.91 1.38
N HIS A 44 7.28 0.43 1.60
CA HIS A 44 8.29 1.09 2.43
C HIS A 44 8.69 2.44 1.83
N ASN A 45 8.91 2.50 0.51
CA ASN A 45 9.21 3.75 -0.19
C ASN A 45 8.10 4.81 -0.04
N GLY A 46 6.87 4.35 0.10
CA GLY A 46 5.71 5.16 0.40
C GLY A 46 5.64 5.77 1.79
N LEU A 47 6.43 5.27 2.73
CA LEU A 47 6.39 5.72 4.12
C LEU A 47 7.05 7.10 4.28
N PRO A 48 6.51 7.96 5.17
CA PRO A 48 7.18 9.18 5.57
C PRO A 48 8.62 8.87 6.05
N ALA A 49 9.56 9.76 5.74
CA ALA A 49 10.98 9.53 6.03
C ALA A 49 11.25 9.19 7.51
N MET A 50 10.48 9.78 8.44
CA MET A 50 10.56 9.49 9.86
C MET A 50 10.19 8.03 10.20
N VAL A 51 9.20 7.45 9.52
CA VAL A 51 8.78 6.06 9.73
C VAL A 51 9.80 5.09 9.12
N ARG A 52 10.35 5.42 7.95
CA ARG A 52 11.45 4.64 7.33
C ARG A 52 12.71 4.56 8.19
N LYS A 53 12.96 5.58 9.02
CA LYS A 53 14.08 5.57 9.98
C LYS A 53 13.84 4.63 11.17
N ILE A 54 12.58 4.45 11.58
CA ILE A 54 12.21 3.56 12.72
C ILE A 54 12.07 2.12 12.25
N TYR A 55 11.47 1.93 11.07
CA TYR A 55 11.25 0.64 10.42
C TYR A 55 12.15 0.54 9.19
N SER A 56 13.28 -0.16 9.33
CA SER A 56 14.15 -0.47 8.19
C SER A 56 13.43 -1.34 7.17
N LEU A 57 13.87 -1.27 5.91
CA LEU A 57 13.33 -2.08 4.83
C LEU A 57 13.38 -3.59 5.19
N GLU A 58 14.51 -4.04 5.72
CA GLU A 58 14.72 -5.44 6.13
C GLU A 58 13.71 -5.89 7.21
N LYS A 59 13.49 -5.07 8.25
CA LYS A 59 12.48 -5.37 9.28
C LYS A 59 11.09 -5.45 8.69
N MET A 60 10.78 -4.58 7.74
CA MET A 60 9.48 -4.55 7.08
C MET A 60 9.28 -5.76 6.17
N GLN A 61 10.28 -6.13 5.38
CA GLN A 61 10.29 -7.34 4.57
C GLN A 61 10.07 -8.60 5.41
N LYS A 62 10.82 -8.74 6.51
CA LYS A 62 10.65 -9.85 7.45
C LYS A 62 9.26 -9.89 8.07
N PHE A 63 8.75 -8.73 8.50
CA PHE A 63 7.41 -8.63 9.07
C PHE A 63 6.30 -8.99 8.05
N PHE A 64 6.45 -8.54 6.80
CA PHE A 64 5.52 -8.86 5.71
C PHE A 64 5.48 -10.35 5.39
N TRP A 65 6.61 -11.04 5.53
CA TRP A 65 6.68 -12.48 5.38
C TRP A 65 6.06 -13.22 6.57
N GLU A 66 6.49 -12.90 7.80
CA GLU A 66 6.01 -13.53 9.03
C GLU A 66 4.51 -13.33 9.27
N LYS A 67 3.95 -12.22 8.78
CA LYS A 67 2.54 -11.87 8.91
C LYS A 67 1.83 -11.79 7.55
N LYS A 68 2.23 -12.60 6.56
CA LYS A 68 1.72 -12.52 5.18
C LYS A 68 0.20 -12.44 5.08
N ASP A 69 -0.52 -13.31 5.78
CA ASP A 69 -1.99 -13.38 5.67
C ASP A 69 -2.64 -12.09 6.17
N LEU A 70 -2.17 -11.59 7.32
CA LEU A 70 -2.62 -10.33 7.89
C LEU A 70 -2.22 -9.13 7.01
N MET A 71 -1.06 -9.19 6.37
CA MET A 71 -0.56 -8.11 5.54
C MET A 71 -1.26 -8.03 4.19
N VAL A 72 -1.66 -9.15 3.60
CA VAL A 72 -2.51 -9.18 2.39
C VAL A 72 -3.82 -8.44 2.67
N GLU A 73 -4.51 -8.80 3.75
CA GLU A 73 -5.77 -8.15 4.14
C GLU A 73 -5.57 -6.67 4.44
N PHE A 74 -4.51 -6.33 5.17
CA PHE A 74 -4.20 -4.95 5.52
C PHE A 74 -3.93 -4.08 4.28
N VAL A 75 -3.09 -4.55 3.36
CA VAL A 75 -2.76 -3.82 2.13
C VAL A 75 -3.99 -3.71 1.23
N ALA A 76 -4.77 -4.78 1.07
CA ALA A 76 -6.02 -4.74 0.30
C ALA A 76 -7.02 -3.73 0.87
N ALA A 77 -7.21 -3.70 2.20
CA ALA A 77 -8.08 -2.73 2.87
C ALA A 77 -7.63 -1.28 2.62
N ARG A 78 -6.31 -1.03 2.63
CA ARG A 78 -5.74 0.30 2.38
C ARG A 78 -5.84 0.72 0.91
N LEU A 79 -5.64 -0.20 -0.03
CA LEU A 79 -5.84 0.06 -1.46
C LEU A 79 -7.30 0.44 -1.75
N ASN A 80 -8.25 -0.24 -1.12
CA ASN A 80 -9.68 0.07 -1.21
C ASN A 80 -10.02 1.42 -0.56
N ALA A 81 -9.41 1.76 0.58
CA ALA A 81 -9.60 3.06 1.23
C ALA A 81 -9.05 4.22 0.39
N ALA A 82 -7.90 4.03 -0.26
CA ALA A 82 -7.32 5.01 -1.18
C ALA A 82 -8.23 5.28 -2.40
N ASP A 83 -9.01 4.28 -2.84
CA ASP A 83 -10.01 4.46 -3.90
C ASP A 83 -11.19 5.35 -3.47
N LYS A 84 -11.68 5.16 -2.24
CA LYS A 84 -12.80 5.94 -1.70
C LYS A 84 -12.46 7.43 -1.53
N LYS A 85 -11.22 7.79 -1.20
CA LYS A 85 -10.80 9.20 -1.08
C LYS A 85 -10.85 9.94 -2.43
N ASN A 86 -10.66 9.25 -3.56
CA ASN A 86 -10.76 9.87 -4.89
C ASN A 86 -12.20 10.11 -5.36
N LYS A 87 -13.21 9.50 -4.73
CA LYS A 87 -14.64 9.75 -5.04
C LYS A 87 -15.26 10.88 -4.19
N GLY A 88 -14.48 11.57 -3.36
CA GLY A 88 -14.95 12.61 -2.44
C GLY A 88 -14.75 14.07 -2.89
N SER A 89 -14.13 14.34 -4.05
CA SER A 89 -13.94 15.72 -4.54
C SER A 89 -14.81 16.02 -5.77
N LYS A 90 -16.12 16.00 -5.57
CA LYS A 90 -17.08 16.80 -6.34
C LYS A 90 -18.15 17.29 -5.36
N ASN A 91 -17.83 18.31 -4.57
CA ASN A 91 -18.85 19.25 -4.14
C ASN A 91 -18.48 20.63 -4.69
N THR A 92 -18.99 20.82 -5.91
CA THR A 92 -19.40 22.07 -6.53
C THR A 92 -19.39 23.30 -5.62
N HIS A 93 -18.53 24.24 -6.00
CA HIS A 93 -18.74 25.65 -5.82
C HIS A 93 -20.08 26.03 -6.49
N GLN A 94 -21.20 25.99 -5.78
CA GLN A 94 -22.43 26.65 -6.21
C GLN A 94 -22.63 27.92 -5.39
N LYS A 95 -22.03 28.99 -5.92
CA LYS A 95 -22.42 30.36 -5.69
C LYS A 95 -23.76 30.59 -6.41
N LYS A 96 -24.84 30.79 -5.65
CA LYS A 96 -26.17 31.28 -6.08
C LYS A 96 -26.87 31.73 -4.79
N ARG A 97 -27.41 32.93 -4.61
CA ARG A 97 -27.53 34.19 -5.37
C ARG A 97 -27.57 35.29 -4.31
#